data_AF-A0A174SE89-F1
#
_entry.id   AF-A0A174SE89-F1
#
_cell.length_a   1.000
_cell.length_b   1.000
_cell.length_c   1.000
_cell.angle_alpha   90.00
_cell.angle_beta   90.00
_cell.angle_gamma   90.00
#
_symmetry.space_group_name_H-M   'P 1'
#
loop_
_entity.id
_entity.type
_entity.pdbx_description
1 polymer ?
#
loop_
_entity_poly.entity_id
_entity_poly.type
_entity_poly.pdbx_seq_one_letter_code
_entity_poly.pdbx_strand_id
1 'polypeptide(L)' 'MGTKMNENGISTCTIPGTEKYTPFHPAHRPKNVYFQYDYKHTNGELFSCVASTLEECRSKRNLWLQTIK' A
#
# COMPACT_ATOMS: atom_id res chain seq x y z
N MET A 1 7.31 8.10 22.63
CA MET A 1 6.99 8.61 21.28
C MET A 1 6.41 7.45 20.49
N GLY A 2 5.08 7.30 20.44
CA GLY A 2 4.43 6.13 19.85
C GLY A 2 4.03 6.38 18.39
N THR A 3 4.81 5.89 17.44
CA THR A 3 4.35 5.72 16.05
C THR A 3 3.43 4.50 15.99
N LYS A 4 2.24 4.64 16.58
CA LYS A 4 1.15 3.66 16.46
C LYS A 4 0.54 3.80 15.06
N MET A 5 1.14 3.11 14.08
CA MET A 5 0.48 2.85 12.79
C MET A 5 -0.42 1.60 12.87
N ASN A 6 -0.46 0.95 14.04
CA ASN A 6 -1.09 -0.33 14.29
C ASN A 6 -1.61 -0.40 15.73
N GLU A 7 -2.93 -0.60 15.89
CA GLU A 7 -3.48 -1.19 17.11
C GLU A 7 -3.56 -2.71 16.83
N ASN A 8 -2.76 -3.50 17.53
CA ASN A 8 -2.75 -4.98 17.44
C ASN A 8 -2.30 -5.61 16.11
N GLY A 9 -1.41 -4.96 15.33
CA GLY A 9 -0.87 -5.54 14.08
C GLY A 9 -1.84 -5.53 12.90
N ILE A 10 -3.01 -4.91 13.07
CA ILE A 10 -4.01 -4.70 12.02
C ILE A 10 -3.85 -3.26 11.54
N SER A 11 -3.53 -3.08 10.25
CA SER A 11 -3.54 -1.76 9.62
C SER A 11 -4.98 -1.22 9.70
N THR A 12 -5.19 -0.16 10.49
CA THR A 12 -6.49 0.52 10.69
C THR A 12 -6.89 1.32 9.45
N CYS A 13 -6.85 0.71 8.27
CA CYS A 13 -7.61 1.20 7.12
C CYS A 13 -9.06 0.74 7.35
N THR A 14 -9.76 1.47 8.20
CA THR A 14 -11.18 1.20 8.51
C THR A 14 -12.09 1.75 7.41
N ILE A 15 -11.56 2.64 6.56
CA ILE A 15 -12.33 3.29 5.49
C ILE A 15 -12.11 2.51 4.18
N PRO A 16 -13.10 1.73 3.71
CA PRO A 16 -13.03 1.09 2.40
C PRO A 16 -12.81 2.13 1.29
N GLY A 17 -11.96 1.78 0.31
CA GLY A 17 -11.59 2.69 -0.79
C GLY A 17 -10.40 3.62 -0.49
N THR A 18 -9.75 3.47 0.66
CA THR A 18 -8.57 4.29 1.01
C THR A 18 -7.26 3.59 0.62
N GLU A 19 -6.35 4.35 0.03
CA GLU A 19 -4.96 3.94 -0.20
C GLU A 19 -4.06 4.37 0.97
N LYS A 20 -3.18 3.47 1.41
CA LYS A 20 -2.09 3.77 2.34
C LYS A 20 -0.77 3.45 1.65
N TYR A 21 0.25 4.26 1.93
CA TYR A 21 1.58 4.00 1.42
C TYR A 21 2.64 4.43 2.43
N THR A 22 3.77 3.73 2.42
CA THR A 22 4.94 4.04 3.25
C THR A 22 6.19 4.00 2.39
N PRO A 23 6.96 5.10 2.30
CA PRO A 23 8.25 5.09 1.63
C PRO A 23 9.27 4.32 2.48
N PHE A 24 10.11 3.52 1.83
CA PHE A 24 11.22 2.82 2.46
C PHE A 24 12.44 2.76 1.53
N HIS A 25 13.60 2.56 2.14
CA HIS A 25 14.88 2.43 1.45
C HIS A 25 15.37 1.00 1.65
N PRO A 26 15.42 0.16 0.61
CA PRO A 26 15.91 -1.21 0.75
C PRO A 26 17.40 -1.20 1.06
N ALA A 27 17.81 -2.07 1.99
CA ALA A 27 19.20 -2.17 2.45
C ALA A 27 20.21 -2.41 1.30
N HIS A 28 19.79 -3.13 0.26
CA HIS A 28 20.65 -3.44 -0.91
C HIS A 28 20.75 -2.28 -1.92
N ARG A 29 19.84 -1.30 -1.91
CA ARG A 29 19.82 -0.12 -2.80
C ARG A 29 19.40 1.14 -2.01
N PRO A 30 20.23 1.65 -1.09
CA PRO A 30 19.84 2.74 -0.19
C PRO A 30 19.59 4.09 -0.88
N LYS A 31 20.09 4.25 -2.11
CA LYS A 31 19.85 5.45 -2.93
C LYS A 31 18.46 5.48 -3.59
N ASN A 32 17.76 4.34 -3.61
CA ASN A 32 16.46 4.23 -4.25
C ASN A 32 15.37 4.26 -3.18
N VAL A 33 14.32 5.04 -3.44
CA VAL A 33 13.09 5.01 -2.65
C VAL A 33 12.12 4.05 -3.30
N TYR A 34 11.51 3.19 -2.48
CA TYR A 34 10.38 2.38 -2.87
C TYR A 34 9.21 2.67 -1.97
N PHE A 35 8.01 2.43 -2.47
CA PHE A 35 6.77 2.64 -1.76
C PHE A 35 6.12 1.28 -1.52
N GLN A 36 5.97 0.91 -0.26
CA GLN A 36 5.01 -0.11 0.14
C GLN A 36 3.63 0.51 0.03
N TYR A 37 2.77 -0.08 -0.79
CA TYR A 37 1.44 0.43 -1.10
C TYR A 37 0.40 -0.62 -0.72
N ASP A 38 -0.60 -0.22 0.07
CA ASP A 38 -1.72 -1.05 0.48
C ASP A 38 -3.03 -0.33 0.17
N TYR A 39 -3.92 -0.99 -0.58
CA TYR A 39 -5.24 -0.49 -0.92
C TYR A 39 -6.28 -1.47 -0.44
N LYS A 40 -7.21 -0.99 0.39
CA LYS A 40 -8.34 -1.79 0.87
C LYS A 40 -9.56 -1.48 0.03
N HIS A 41 -9.95 -2.44 -0.79
CA HIS A 41 -11.13 -2.30 -1.63
C HIS A 41 -12.42 -2.38 -0.80
N THR A 42 -13.51 -1.84 -1.36
CA THR A 42 -14.84 -1.81 -0.72
C THR A 42 -15.41 -3.20 -0.48
N ASN A 43 -15.01 -4.18 -1.29
CA ASN A 43 -15.38 -5.59 -1.14
C ASN A 43 -14.63 -6.32 0.00
N GLY A 44 -13.76 -5.63 0.74
CA GLY A 44 -12.93 -6.22 1.80
C GLY A 44 -11.62 -6.84 1.31
N GLU A 45 -11.40 -6.92 0.00
CA GLU A 45 -10.13 -7.35 -0.57
C GLU A 45 -9.01 -6.34 -0.33
N LEU A 46 -7.80 -6.86 -0.11
CA LEU A 46 -6.60 -6.07 0.11
C LEU A 46 -5.66 -6.25 -1.09
N PHE A 47 -5.26 -5.14 -1.69
CA PHE A 47 -4.21 -5.09 -2.70
C PHE A 47 -2.95 -4.49 -2.11
N SER A 48 -1.85 -5.26 -2.15
CA SER A 48 -0.54 -4.81 -1.67
C SER A 48 0.49 -4.87 -2.80
N CYS A 49 1.28 -3.81 -2.98
CA CYS A 49 2.32 -3.75 -4.02
C CYS A 49 3.53 -2.91 -3.56
N VAL A 50 4.69 -3.19 -4.15
CA VAL A 50 5.89 -2.35 -4.04
C VAL A 50 6.27 -1.81 -5.41
N ALA A 51 6.55 -0.51 -5.50
CA ALA A 51 7.12 0.11 -6.70
C ALA A 51 8.01 1.30 -6.34
N SER A 52 8.82 1.74 -7.30
CA SER A 52 9.65 2.94 -7.21
C SER A 52 8.84 4.23 -7.11
N THR A 53 7.60 4.22 -7.59
CA THR A 53 6.71 5.40 -7.61
C THR A 53 5.28 5.05 -7.21
N LEU A 54 4.55 6.02 -6.67
CA LEU A 54 3.13 5.84 -6.36
C LEU A 54 2.26 5.68 -7.62
N GLU A 55 2.65 6.29 -8.74
CA GLU A 55 1.93 6.18 -10.01
C GLU A 55 1.93 4.75 -10.55
N GLU A 56 3.05 4.04 -10.45
CA GLU A 56 3.14 2.62 -10.78
C GLU A 56 2.24 1.77 -9.88
N CYS A 57 2.26 2.03 -8.56
CA CYS A 57 1.37 1.34 -7.62
C CYS A 57 -0.11 1.57 -7.96
N ARG A 58 -0.49 2.81 -8.30
CA ARG A 58 -1.86 3.15 -8.72
C ARG A 58 -2.25 2.50 -10.04
N SER A 59 -1.33 2.42 -10.99
CA SER A 59 -1.55 1.72 -12.27
C SER A 59 -1.79 0.24 -12.04
N LYS A 60 -0.98 -0.42 -11.21
CA LYS A 60 -1.18 -1.82 -10.83
C LYS A 60 -2.47 -2.03 -10.05
N ARG A 61 -2.85 -1.11 -9.16
CA ARG A 61 -4.16 -1.14 -8.49
C ARG A 61 -5.29 -1.06 -9.52
N ASN A 62 -5.21 -0.17 -10.50
CA ASN A 62 -6.26 -0.04 -11.52
C ASN A 62 -6.38 -1.28 -12.40
N LEU A 63 -5.26 -1.95 -12.70
CA LEU A 63 -5.28 -3.24 -13.38
C LEU A 63 -5.88 -4.33 -12.49
N TRP A 64 -5.50 -4.37 -11.21
CA TRP A 64 -6.07 -5.29 -10.24
C TRP A 64 -7.57 -5.09 -10.07
N LEU A 65 -8.05 -3.84 -9.97
CA LEU A 65 -9.48 -3.51 -9.91
C LEU A 65 -10.27 -4.02 -11.12
N GLN A 66 -9.65 -4.17 -12.29
CA GLN A 66 -10.30 -4.79 -13.46
C GLN A 66 -10.37 -6.32 -13.36
N THR A 67 -9.55 -6.94 -12.52
CA THR A 67 -9.57 -8.39 -12.28
C THR A 67 -10.60 -8.80 -11.25
N ILE A 68 -10.98 -7.90 -10.36
CA ILE A 68 -12.06 -8.12 -9.39
C ILE A 68 -13.39 -7.93 -10.11
N LYS A 69 -14.23 -8.96 -10.12
CA LYS A 69 -15.57 -8.95 -10.73
C LYS A 69 -16.66 -8.69 -9.71
#